data_AF-A0A937AE89-F1
#
_entry.id   AF-A0A937AE89-F1
#
_cell.length_a   1.000
_cell.length_b   1.000
_cell.length_c   1.000
_cell.angle_alpha   90.00
_cell.angle_beta   90.00
_cell.angle_gamma   90.00
#
_symmetry.space_group_name_H-M   'P 1'
#
loop_
_entity.id
_entity.type
_entity.pdbx_description
1 polymer ?
#
loop_
_entity_poly.entity_id
_entity_poly.type
_entity_poly.pdbx_seq_one_letter_code
_entity_poly.pdbx_strand_id
1 'polypeptide(L)'
;MTLWLILTATLPTTPSGLRVRVWRALKATGAGTLREGVYVLPEHAPTARALCELAATIREAGAEAHLLHVPAHDEAQELAFRALFDRREACAELLQSIRQTRAALKKASEAQLRKTLRTLEQQGQAIQASDFFPGPASEKAAEALAALRVDIERHLSPGEPCAADLAIEPRDIADHQGRTWATRKRPWVDRLATAWLVQRFIDRSPRFIWLADPAKCPKAALGYDFDGATFTHVGDRVTFEVVAESFALLGDPALRRLAALVHCIDVGGAPVDEAPGVEAVVRGLQALHARDDALLAAAVPLFDALYAALQLTRDDH
;
A
#
# COMPACT_ATOMS: atom_id res chain seq x y z
N MET A 1 -19.51 22.26 16.17
CA MET A 1 -20.44 22.18 15.02
C MET A 1 -19.61 22.18 13.77
N THR A 2 -19.89 21.31 12.81
CA THR A 2 -19.16 21.24 11.54
C THR A 2 -19.49 22.48 10.72
N LEU A 3 -18.49 23.11 10.10
CA LEU A 3 -18.74 24.15 9.11
C LEU A 3 -18.85 23.50 7.73
N TRP A 4 -19.84 23.93 6.96
CA TRP A 4 -20.17 23.35 5.67
C TRP A 4 -19.90 24.36 4.55
N LEU A 5 -19.27 23.87 3.49
CA LEU A 5 -19.13 24.57 2.22
C LEU A 5 -20.33 24.24 1.36
N ILE A 6 -21.13 25.26 1.02
CA ILE A 6 -22.23 25.12 0.08
C ILE A 6 -21.89 25.86 -1.20
N LEU A 7 -21.78 25.10 -2.30
CA LEU A 7 -21.66 25.63 -3.64
C LEU A 7 -23.06 25.69 -4.27
N THR A 8 -23.55 26.89 -4.53
CA THR A 8 -24.70 27.11 -5.41
C THR A 8 -24.18 27.49 -6.77
N ALA A 9 -24.47 26.70 -7.81
CA ALA A 9 -23.97 26.94 -9.15
C ALA A 9 -25.00 26.60 -10.22
N THR A 10 -25.11 27.48 -11.23
CA THR A 10 -25.83 27.18 -12.46
C THR A 10 -24.84 26.55 -13.43
N LEU A 11 -25.03 25.28 -13.79
CA LEU A 11 -24.13 24.59 -14.70
C LEU A 11 -24.19 25.25 -16.10
N PRO A 12 -23.04 25.62 -16.70
CA PRO A 12 -23.01 26.23 -18.02
C PRO A 12 -23.70 25.33 -19.05
N THR A 13 -24.65 25.88 -19.80
CA THR A 13 -25.35 25.13 -20.86
C THR A 13 -24.58 25.12 -22.19
N THR A 14 -23.69 26.09 -22.40
CA THR A 14 -22.88 26.25 -23.61
C THR A 14 -21.48 26.75 -23.26
N PRO A 15 -20.39 26.22 -23.85
CA PRO A 15 -20.33 25.02 -24.70
C PRO A 15 -20.45 23.72 -23.89
N SER A 16 -21.00 22.67 -24.52
CA SER A 16 -21.28 21.37 -23.88
C SER A 16 -20.05 20.70 -23.23
N GLY A 17 -18.85 20.94 -23.75
CA GLY A 17 -17.59 20.42 -23.19
C GLY A 17 -17.24 21.00 -21.82
N LEU A 18 -17.65 22.23 -21.53
CA LEU A 18 -17.42 22.86 -20.23
C LEU A 18 -18.31 22.27 -19.15
N ARG A 19 -19.59 22.02 -19.46
CA ARG A 19 -20.56 21.40 -18.55
C ARG A 19 -20.06 20.04 -18.03
N VAL A 20 -19.56 19.21 -18.94
CA VAL A 20 -19.03 17.88 -18.61
C VAL A 20 -17.77 17.99 -17.75
N ARG A 21 -16.88 18.94 -18.04
CA ARG A 21 -15.67 19.18 -17.23
C ARG A 21 -16.02 19.61 -15.81
N VAL A 22 -16.92 20.59 -15.66
CA VAL A 22 -17.38 21.08 -14.34
C VAL A 22 -18.03 19.96 -13.55
N TRP A 23 -18.91 19.18 -14.18
CA TRP A 23 -19.57 18.05 -13.52
C TRP A 23 -18.59 16.95 -13.09
N ARG A 24 -17.58 16.63 -13.91
CA ARG A 24 -16.52 15.67 -13.53
C ARG A 24 -15.67 16.18 -12.38
N ALA A 25 -15.27 17.45 -12.42
CA ALA A 25 -14.52 18.08 -11.34
C ALA A 25 -15.32 18.10 -10.03
N LEU A 26 -16.61 18.43 -10.10
CA LEU A 26 -17.51 18.37 -8.96
C LEU A 26 -17.60 16.97 -8.38
N LYS A 27 -17.82 15.95 -9.21
CA LYS A 27 -17.83 14.55 -8.75
C LYS A 27 -16.52 14.14 -8.09
N ALA A 28 -15.39 14.60 -8.61
CA ALA A 28 -14.08 14.33 -8.02
C ALA A 28 -13.88 14.97 -6.64
N THR A 29 -14.63 16.02 -6.29
CA THR A 29 -14.59 16.60 -4.94
C THR A 29 -15.26 15.73 -3.87
N GLY A 30 -16.13 14.79 -4.28
CA GLY A 30 -16.94 14.01 -3.33
C GLY A 30 -18.11 14.78 -2.70
N ALA A 31 -18.41 16.00 -3.17
CA ALA A 31 -19.49 16.81 -2.63
C ALA A 31 -20.86 16.11 -2.73
N GLY A 32 -21.64 16.18 -1.64
CA GLY A 32 -23.02 15.75 -1.59
C GLY A 32 -23.92 16.68 -2.38
N THR A 33 -25.03 16.17 -2.91
CA THR A 33 -26.01 16.97 -3.67
C THR A 33 -27.25 17.17 -2.82
N LEU A 34 -27.55 18.42 -2.45
CA LEU A 34 -28.79 18.77 -1.74
C LEU A 34 -29.96 18.87 -2.71
N ARG A 35 -29.71 19.51 -3.85
CA ARG A 35 -30.61 19.57 -5.02
C ARG A 35 -29.78 19.94 -6.26
N GLU A 36 -30.39 19.92 -7.43
CA GLU A 36 -29.72 20.36 -8.65
C GLU A 36 -29.14 21.78 -8.49
N GLY A 37 -27.85 21.91 -8.77
CA GLY A 37 -27.11 23.18 -8.62
C GLY A 37 -26.75 23.57 -7.18
N VAL A 38 -27.02 22.74 -6.17
CA VAL A 38 -26.62 23.00 -4.78
C VAL A 38 -25.88 21.81 -4.20
N TYR A 39 -24.60 22.01 -3.93
CA TYR A 39 -23.68 20.98 -3.48
C TYR A 39 -23.11 21.33 -2.12
N VAL A 40 -22.92 20.33 -1.27
CA VAL A 40 -22.44 20.49 0.10
C VAL A 40 -21.20 19.64 0.34
N LEU A 41 -20.25 20.17 1.09
CA LEU A 41 -19.01 19.49 1.46
C LEU A 41 -18.60 19.97 2.85
N PRO A 42 -18.11 19.11 3.76
CA PRO A 42 -17.59 19.58 5.03
C PRO A 42 -16.30 20.40 4.80
N GLU A 43 -16.11 21.48 5.55
CA GLU A 43 -14.95 22.38 5.35
C GLU A 43 -13.60 21.68 5.56
N HIS A 44 -13.56 20.69 6.46
CA HIS A 44 -12.35 19.90 6.72
C HIS A 44 -12.07 18.84 5.62
N ALA A 45 -12.90 18.73 4.58
CA ALA A 45 -12.63 17.81 3.48
C ALA A 45 -11.32 18.18 2.78
N PRO A 46 -10.44 17.20 2.46
CA PRO A 46 -9.21 17.47 1.70
C PRO A 46 -9.47 18.14 0.34
N THR A 47 -10.66 17.93 -0.23
CA THR A 47 -11.13 18.48 -1.51
C THR A 47 -11.81 19.85 -1.39
N ALA A 48 -11.89 20.43 -0.18
CA ALA A 48 -12.51 21.74 0.05
C ALA A 48 -11.95 22.83 -0.89
N ARG A 49 -10.63 22.89 -1.01
CA ARG A 49 -9.95 23.82 -1.93
C ARG A 49 -10.35 23.61 -3.39
N ALA A 50 -10.45 22.35 -3.82
CA ALA A 50 -10.85 22.02 -5.19
C ALA A 50 -12.29 22.48 -5.49
N LEU A 51 -13.19 22.42 -4.51
CA LEU A 51 -14.55 22.96 -4.63
C LEU A 51 -14.55 24.49 -4.76
N CYS A 52 -13.68 25.19 -4.03
CA CYS A 52 -13.50 26.65 -4.15
C CYS A 52 -12.99 27.05 -5.54
N GLU A 53 -11.97 26.34 -6.04
CA GLU A 53 -11.38 26.57 -7.37
C GLU A 53 -12.40 26.28 -8.49
N LEU A 54 -13.25 25.27 -8.29
CA LEU A 54 -14.35 24.98 -9.20
C LEU A 54 -15.37 26.13 -9.27
N ALA A 55 -15.71 26.74 -8.13
CA ALA A 55 -16.62 27.89 -8.10
C ALA A 55 -16.05 29.08 -8.90
N ALA A 56 -14.74 29.32 -8.81
CA ALA A 56 -14.05 30.34 -9.62
C ALA A 56 -14.10 30.00 -11.11
N THR A 57 -13.79 28.75 -11.47
CA THR A 57 -13.83 28.26 -12.85
C THR A 57 -15.23 28.44 -13.49
N ILE A 58 -16.30 28.21 -12.73
CA ILE A 58 -17.69 28.39 -13.21
C ILE A 58 -17.96 29.88 -13.49
N ARG A 59 -17.52 30.78 -12.60
CA ARG A 59 -17.67 32.23 -12.79
C ARG A 59 -16.86 32.77 -13.98
N GLU A 60 -15.62 32.32 -14.12
CA GLU A 60 -14.75 32.68 -15.26
C GLU A 60 -15.35 32.28 -16.60
N ALA A 61 -16.14 31.21 -16.62
CA ALA A 61 -16.88 30.79 -17.79
C ALA A 61 -18.20 31.53 -18.03
N GLY A 62 -18.51 32.55 -17.24
CA GLY A 62 -19.72 33.38 -17.40
C GLY A 62 -20.99 32.79 -16.81
N ALA A 63 -20.90 31.79 -15.93
CA ALA A 63 -22.04 31.22 -15.21
C ALA A 63 -22.04 31.62 -13.73
N GLU A 64 -23.21 31.56 -13.10
CA GLU A 64 -23.35 31.93 -11.69
C GLU A 64 -22.84 30.82 -10.76
N ALA A 65 -21.97 31.19 -9.83
CA ALA A 65 -21.54 30.31 -8.75
C ALA A 65 -21.18 31.11 -7.47
N HIS A 66 -21.79 30.73 -6.35
CA HIS A 66 -21.52 31.26 -5.03
C HIS A 66 -21.08 30.14 -4.10
N LEU A 67 -20.06 30.43 -3.28
CA LEU A 67 -19.59 29.55 -2.24
C LEU A 67 -19.92 30.18 -0.89
N LEU A 68 -20.56 29.42 -0.02
CA LEU A 68 -20.99 29.85 1.31
C LEU A 68 -20.35 28.96 2.36
N HIS A 69 -19.85 29.57 3.43
CA HIS A 69 -19.43 28.86 4.64
C HIS A 69 -20.54 29.01 5.67
N VAL A 70 -21.25 27.93 5.96
CA VAL A 70 -22.41 27.98 6.86
C VAL A 70 -22.35 26.87 7.90
N PRO A 71 -22.68 27.14 9.17
CA PRO A 71 -22.99 26.07 10.11
C PRO A 71 -24.35 25.45 9.78
N ALA A 72 -24.57 24.20 10.20
CA ALA A 72 -25.92 23.65 10.25
C ALA A 72 -26.78 24.47 11.24
N HIS A 73 -28.04 24.70 10.88
CA HIS A 73 -29.01 25.45 11.68
C HIS A 73 -29.34 24.75 13.00
N ASP A 74 -29.50 23.43 12.94
CA ASP A 74 -29.83 22.56 14.05
C ASP A 74 -29.20 21.16 13.88
N GLU A 75 -29.37 20.30 14.88
CA GLU A 75 -28.85 18.93 14.87
C GLU A 75 -29.49 18.07 13.78
N ALA A 76 -30.77 18.30 13.45
CA ALA A 76 -31.46 17.56 12.40
C ALA A 76 -30.86 17.85 11.01
N GLN A 77 -30.52 19.12 10.73
CA GLN A 77 -29.84 19.51 9.50
C GLN A 77 -28.40 18.99 9.46
N GLU A 78 -27.67 19.02 10.57
CA GLU A 78 -26.33 18.43 10.65
C GLU A 78 -26.36 16.93 10.32
N LEU A 79 -27.33 16.18 10.86
CA LEU A 79 -27.53 14.77 10.55
C LEU A 79 -27.89 14.55 9.08
N ALA A 80 -28.75 15.40 8.50
CA ALA A 80 -29.13 15.32 7.10
C ALA A 80 -27.93 15.56 6.15
N PHE A 81 -27.05 16.52 6.48
CA PHE A 81 -25.83 16.77 5.69
C PHE A 81 -24.84 15.62 5.81
N ARG A 82 -24.62 15.09 7.02
CA ARG A 82 -23.75 13.92 7.24
C ARG A 82 -24.25 12.68 6.50
N ALA A 83 -25.57 12.47 6.44
CA ALA A 83 -26.16 11.33 5.75
C ALA A 83 -25.80 11.26 4.26
N LEU A 84 -25.48 12.38 3.60
CA LEU A 84 -25.02 12.41 2.20
C LEU A 84 -23.64 11.75 2.00
N PHE A 85 -22.90 11.56 3.09
CA PHE A 85 -21.58 10.96 3.12
C PHE A 85 -21.57 9.60 3.81
N ASP A 86 -22.74 9.02 4.09
CA ASP A 86 -22.84 7.69 4.64
C ASP A 86 -22.35 6.64 3.62
N ARG A 87 -21.29 5.92 3.98
CA ARG A 87 -20.68 4.87 3.15
C ARG A 87 -20.97 3.45 3.64
N ARG A 88 -21.87 3.26 4.61
CA ARG A 88 -22.16 1.93 5.18
C ARG A 88 -22.57 0.90 4.14
N GLU A 89 -23.41 1.25 3.17
CA GLU A 89 -23.81 0.34 2.09
C GLU A 89 -22.62 -0.04 1.19
N ALA A 90 -21.84 0.95 0.73
CA ALA A 90 -20.66 0.72 -0.10
C ALA A 90 -19.60 -0.13 0.63
N CYS A 91 -19.38 0.11 1.93
CA CYS A 91 -18.54 -0.72 2.77
C CYS A 91 -19.07 -2.16 2.87
N ALA A 92 -20.39 -2.34 3.02
CA ALA A 92 -21.01 -3.67 3.08
C ALA A 92 -20.85 -4.45 1.76
N GLU A 93 -20.99 -3.78 0.61
CA GLU A 93 -20.74 -4.35 -0.72
C GLU A 93 -19.28 -4.74 -0.91
N LEU A 94 -18.34 -3.89 -0.50
CA LEU A 94 -16.91 -4.19 -0.53
C LEU A 94 -16.59 -5.40 0.35
N LEU A 95 -17.12 -5.45 1.57
CA LEU A 95 -16.97 -6.59 2.48
C LEU A 95 -17.59 -7.88 1.93
N GLN A 96 -18.69 -7.80 1.19
CA GLN A 96 -19.28 -8.96 0.51
C GLN A 96 -18.37 -9.45 -0.62
N SER A 97 -17.85 -8.53 -1.44
CA SER A 97 -16.93 -8.85 -2.53
C SER A 97 -15.63 -9.48 -2.01
N ILE A 98 -15.07 -8.94 -0.92
CA ILE A 98 -13.90 -9.52 -0.21
C ILE A 98 -14.18 -10.95 0.24
N ARG A 99 -15.34 -11.21 0.85
CA ARG A 99 -15.74 -12.56 1.29
C ARG A 99 -15.85 -13.53 0.11
N GLN A 100 -16.41 -13.09 -1.02
CA GLN A 100 -16.52 -13.90 -2.23
C GLN A 100 -15.15 -14.23 -2.82
N THR A 101 -14.24 -13.25 -2.89
CA THR A 101 -12.86 -13.47 -3.35
C THR A 101 -12.13 -14.46 -2.44
N ARG A 102 -12.26 -14.31 -1.11
CA ARG A 102 -11.66 -15.24 -0.14
C ARG A 102 -12.19 -16.68 -0.33
N ALA A 103 -13.49 -16.85 -0.56
CA ALA A 103 -14.08 -18.16 -0.84
C ALA A 103 -13.61 -18.78 -2.17
N ALA A 104 -13.26 -17.94 -3.15
CA ALA A 104 -12.79 -18.36 -4.47
C ALA A 104 -11.27 -18.57 -4.58
N LEU A 105 -10.49 -18.23 -3.54
CA LEU A 105 -9.01 -18.26 -3.55
C LEU A 105 -8.45 -19.52 -4.23
N LYS A 106 -8.80 -20.71 -3.71
CA LYS A 106 -8.26 -22.00 -4.18
C LYS A 106 -8.61 -22.36 -5.63
N LYS A 107 -9.60 -21.71 -6.23
CA LYS A 107 -10.11 -22.04 -7.57
C LYS A 107 -9.73 -20.99 -8.62
N ALA A 108 -9.37 -19.79 -8.18
CA ALA A 108 -9.06 -18.68 -9.08
C ALA A 108 -7.59 -18.75 -9.54
N SER A 109 -7.33 -18.32 -10.77
CA SER A 109 -5.96 -18.21 -11.29
C SER A 109 -5.26 -16.97 -10.72
N GLU A 110 -3.92 -16.98 -10.76
CA GLU A 110 -3.09 -15.84 -10.32
C GLU A 110 -3.50 -14.51 -10.97
N ALA A 111 -3.69 -14.52 -12.29
CA ALA A 111 -4.10 -13.33 -13.03
C ALA A 111 -5.49 -12.84 -12.60
N GLN A 112 -6.42 -13.75 -12.29
CA GLN A 112 -7.76 -13.39 -11.80
C GLN A 112 -7.72 -12.80 -10.40
N LEU A 113 -6.93 -13.39 -9.50
CA LEU A 113 -6.78 -12.91 -8.13
C LEU A 113 -6.16 -11.51 -8.09
N ARG A 114 -5.06 -11.29 -8.83
CA ARG A 114 -4.42 -9.97 -8.93
C ARG A 114 -5.34 -8.90 -9.51
N LYS A 115 -6.09 -9.24 -10.58
CA LYS A 115 -7.05 -8.31 -11.18
C LYS A 115 -8.17 -7.95 -10.20
N THR A 116 -8.68 -8.95 -9.48
CA THR A 116 -9.76 -8.76 -8.52
C THR A 116 -9.29 -7.91 -7.35
N LEU A 117 -8.12 -8.21 -6.77
CA LEU A 117 -7.52 -7.42 -5.70
C LEU A 117 -7.37 -5.95 -6.10
N ARG A 118 -6.78 -5.66 -7.26
CA ARG A 118 -6.65 -4.30 -7.78
C ARG A 118 -7.99 -3.58 -7.90
N THR A 119 -9.05 -4.30 -8.29
CA THR A 119 -10.39 -3.72 -8.41
C THR A 119 -10.97 -3.38 -7.04
N LEU A 120 -10.81 -4.27 -6.05
CA LEU A 120 -11.25 -4.04 -4.67
C LEU A 120 -10.46 -2.90 -4.00
N GLU A 121 -9.16 -2.79 -4.29
CA GLU A 121 -8.33 -1.68 -3.81
C GLU A 121 -8.79 -0.33 -4.37
N GLN A 122 -9.10 -0.27 -5.67
CA GLN A 122 -9.66 0.94 -6.29
C GLN A 122 -11.03 1.30 -5.70
N GLN A 123 -11.87 0.31 -5.39
CA GLN A 123 -13.15 0.54 -4.71
C GLN A 123 -12.96 1.06 -3.28
N GLY A 124 -12.04 0.46 -2.51
CA GLY A 124 -11.71 0.91 -1.15
C GLY A 124 -11.19 2.36 -1.14
N GLN A 125 -10.29 2.70 -2.06
CA GLN A 125 -9.80 4.07 -2.23
C GLN A 125 -10.91 5.05 -2.59
N ALA A 126 -11.84 4.67 -3.47
CA ALA A 126 -12.97 5.53 -3.85
C ALA A 126 -13.93 5.78 -2.67
N ILE A 127 -14.16 4.75 -1.83
CA ILE A 127 -14.94 4.90 -0.60
C ILE A 127 -14.23 5.88 0.34
N GLN A 128 -12.95 5.66 0.64
CA GLN A 128 -12.16 6.52 1.53
C GLN A 128 -12.10 7.98 1.05
N ALA A 129 -11.91 8.20 -0.25
CA ALA A 129 -11.85 9.55 -0.83
C ALA A 129 -13.17 10.34 -0.71
N SER A 130 -14.29 9.65 -0.46
CA SER A 130 -15.63 10.25 -0.32
C SER A 130 -16.26 10.03 1.05
N ASP A 131 -15.47 9.51 2.00
CA ASP A 131 -15.84 9.29 3.40
C ASP A 131 -15.18 10.36 4.27
N PHE A 132 -15.92 11.44 4.53
CA PHE A 132 -15.43 12.53 5.38
C PHE A 132 -15.72 12.31 6.86
N PHE A 133 -16.45 11.25 7.21
CA PHE A 133 -16.86 10.93 8.58
C PHE A 133 -16.63 9.43 8.83
N PRO A 134 -15.36 8.98 8.84
CA PRO A 134 -15.04 7.58 8.97
C PRO A 134 -15.61 7.02 10.27
N GLY A 135 -16.11 5.79 10.19
CA GLY A 135 -16.65 5.06 11.34
C GLY A 135 -16.38 3.56 11.23
N PRO A 136 -16.96 2.76 12.14
CA PRO A 136 -16.60 1.35 12.29
C PRO A 136 -16.77 0.50 11.03
N ALA A 137 -17.72 0.87 10.14
CA ALA A 137 -17.92 0.19 8.86
C ALA A 137 -16.76 0.41 7.88
N SER A 138 -16.22 1.64 7.84
CA SER A 138 -15.11 2.04 6.96
C SER A 138 -13.80 1.40 7.43
N GLU A 139 -13.54 1.46 8.74
CA GLU A 139 -12.39 0.79 9.39
C GLU A 139 -12.40 -0.71 9.11
N LYS A 140 -13.53 -1.38 9.38
CA LYS A 140 -13.68 -2.82 9.13
C LYS A 140 -13.49 -3.20 7.66
N ALA A 141 -13.93 -2.36 6.73
CA ALA A 141 -13.74 -2.60 5.30
C ALA A 141 -12.26 -2.46 4.90
N ALA A 142 -11.56 -1.44 5.42
CA ALA A 142 -10.14 -1.24 5.19
C ALA A 142 -9.29 -2.39 5.77
N GLU A 143 -9.56 -2.82 7.00
CA GLU A 143 -8.91 -3.96 7.64
C GLU A 143 -9.15 -5.26 6.86
N ALA A 144 -10.39 -5.51 6.43
CA ALA A 144 -10.71 -6.70 5.66
C ALA A 144 -10.02 -6.73 4.28
N LEU A 145 -9.88 -5.56 3.64
CA LEU A 145 -9.17 -5.44 2.37
C LEU A 145 -7.66 -5.69 2.55
N ALA A 146 -7.05 -5.12 3.60
CA ALA A 146 -5.66 -5.38 3.95
C ALA A 146 -5.42 -6.86 4.24
N ALA A 147 -6.31 -7.50 5.00
CA ALA A 147 -6.23 -8.94 5.28
C ALA A 147 -6.38 -9.81 4.02
N LEU A 148 -7.28 -9.43 3.09
CA LEU A 148 -7.42 -10.15 1.82
C LEU A 148 -6.16 -10.05 0.96
N ARG A 149 -5.49 -8.90 0.94
CA ARG A 149 -4.22 -8.72 0.22
C ARG A 149 -3.19 -9.74 0.71
N VAL A 150 -3.04 -9.88 2.02
CA VAL A 150 -2.14 -10.86 2.64
C VAL A 150 -2.54 -12.30 2.28
N ASP A 151 -3.83 -12.64 2.35
CA ASP A 151 -4.31 -13.98 1.99
C ASP A 151 -4.06 -14.33 0.52
N ILE A 152 -4.25 -13.37 -0.38
CA ILE A 152 -3.98 -13.56 -1.80
C ILE A 152 -2.49 -13.77 -2.01
N GLU A 153 -1.63 -12.96 -1.40
CA GLU A 153 -0.18 -13.11 -1.56
C GLU A 153 0.29 -14.48 -1.06
N ARG A 154 -0.13 -14.89 0.16
CA ARG A 154 0.15 -16.23 0.70
C ARG A 154 -0.32 -17.36 -0.22
N HIS A 155 -1.46 -17.17 -0.89
CA HIS A 155 -2.00 -18.16 -1.82
C HIS A 155 -1.22 -18.23 -3.15
N LEU A 156 -0.77 -17.08 -3.66
CA LEU A 156 -0.01 -16.98 -4.92
C LEU A 156 1.47 -17.33 -4.74
N SER A 157 1.98 -17.19 -3.52
CA SER A 157 3.35 -17.46 -3.11
C SER A 157 3.41 -18.62 -2.08
N PRO A 158 2.89 -19.84 -2.38
CA PRO A 158 2.88 -20.93 -1.42
C PRO A 158 4.30 -21.24 -0.93
N GLY A 159 4.46 -21.36 0.40
CA GLY A 159 5.74 -21.54 1.08
C GLY A 159 6.37 -20.25 1.62
N GLU A 160 5.60 -19.15 1.74
CA GLU A 160 5.96 -18.07 2.66
C GLU A 160 5.98 -18.62 4.07
N PRO A 161 7.04 -18.34 4.84
CA PRO A 161 7.20 -18.97 6.13
C PRO A 161 6.08 -18.59 7.09
N CYS A 162 5.54 -19.58 7.79
CA CYS A 162 4.77 -19.28 9.00
C CYS A 162 5.74 -18.74 10.04
N ALA A 163 5.43 -17.58 10.62
CA ALA A 163 6.19 -17.03 11.73
C ALA A 163 6.42 -18.11 12.79
N ALA A 164 7.68 -18.43 13.05
CA ALA A 164 8.04 -19.34 14.12
C ALA A 164 8.17 -18.53 15.42
N ASP A 165 7.58 -19.03 16.52
CA ASP A 165 7.80 -18.49 17.87
C ASP A 165 9.19 -18.92 18.39
N LEU A 166 10.26 -18.50 17.70
CA LEU A 166 11.64 -18.80 18.04
C LEU A 166 12.38 -17.51 18.41
N ALA A 167 13.39 -17.60 19.28
CA ALA A 167 14.29 -16.47 19.51
C ALA A 167 15.18 -16.24 18.27
N ILE A 168 15.45 -14.98 17.93
CA ILE A 168 16.40 -14.65 16.87
C ILE A 168 17.82 -14.87 17.41
N GLU A 169 18.47 -15.92 16.94
CA GLU A 169 19.83 -16.28 17.36
C GLU A 169 20.85 -15.26 16.81
N PRO A 170 21.71 -14.68 17.68
CA PRO A 170 22.83 -13.84 17.24
C PRO A 170 23.84 -14.62 16.40
N ARG A 171 24.37 -13.98 15.35
CA ARG A 171 25.35 -14.55 14.42
C ARG A 171 26.53 -13.60 14.24
N ASP A 172 27.73 -14.17 14.10
CA ASP A 172 28.94 -13.40 13.77
C ASP A 172 29.10 -13.29 12.25
N ILE A 173 29.30 -12.07 11.75
CA ILE A 173 29.59 -11.79 10.33
C ILE A 173 30.83 -12.54 9.85
N ALA A 174 31.84 -12.72 10.70
CA ALA A 174 33.09 -13.40 10.34
C ALA A 174 32.86 -14.86 9.91
N ASP A 175 31.86 -15.53 10.48
CA ASP A 175 31.53 -16.93 10.19
C ASP A 175 30.73 -17.12 8.89
N HIS A 176 30.26 -16.03 8.28
CA HIS A 176 29.31 -16.05 7.17
C HIS A 176 29.89 -15.48 5.86
N GLN A 177 31.21 -15.57 5.67
CA GLN A 177 31.89 -15.18 4.43
C GLN A 177 31.91 -16.29 3.38
N GLY A 178 31.72 -15.93 2.11
CA GLY A 178 31.81 -16.83 0.95
C GLY A 178 30.75 -17.92 0.94
N ARG A 179 29.62 -17.70 1.62
CA ARG A 179 28.57 -18.70 1.82
C ARG A 179 27.68 -18.80 0.60
N THR A 180 27.00 -19.94 0.50
CA THR A 180 25.91 -20.12 -0.44
C THR A 180 24.60 -19.84 0.29
N TRP A 181 23.83 -18.90 -0.22
CA TRP A 181 22.52 -18.49 0.28
C TRP A 181 21.45 -18.98 -0.69
N ALA A 182 20.36 -19.55 -0.18
CA ALA A 182 19.33 -20.14 -1.02
C ALA A 182 17.94 -19.62 -0.64
N THR A 183 17.13 -19.30 -1.63
CA THR A 183 15.73 -18.92 -1.44
C THR A 183 14.88 -19.33 -2.64
N ARG A 184 13.57 -19.18 -2.56
CA ARG A 184 12.62 -19.48 -3.64
C ARG A 184 12.87 -18.61 -4.87
N LYS A 185 12.79 -19.22 -6.06
CA LYS A 185 12.83 -18.53 -7.35
C LYS A 185 11.76 -17.44 -7.45
N ARG A 186 11.96 -16.47 -8.34
CA ARG A 186 11.12 -15.26 -8.46
C ARG A 186 11.00 -14.51 -7.12
N PRO A 187 12.12 -14.05 -6.55
CA PRO A 187 12.14 -13.37 -5.26
C PRO A 187 11.31 -12.07 -5.29
N TRP A 188 10.52 -11.86 -4.23
CA TRP A 188 9.81 -10.61 -3.97
C TRP A 188 10.68 -9.65 -3.12
N VAL A 189 10.08 -8.60 -2.55
CA VAL A 189 10.81 -7.49 -1.92
C VAL A 189 11.65 -7.96 -0.73
N ASP A 190 11.12 -8.73 0.21
CA ASP A 190 11.86 -9.24 1.38
C ASP A 190 13.08 -10.09 0.96
N ARG A 191 12.89 -11.00 -0.01
CA ARG A 191 13.98 -11.84 -0.53
C ARG A 191 15.06 -11.04 -1.24
N LEU A 192 14.68 -10.07 -2.07
CA LEU A 192 15.63 -9.22 -2.78
C LEU A 192 16.37 -8.28 -1.82
N ALA A 193 15.66 -7.67 -0.87
CA ALA A 193 16.25 -6.83 0.16
C ALA A 193 17.21 -7.61 1.06
N THR A 194 16.84 -8.84 1.45
CA THR A 194 17.70 -9.74 2.23
C THR A 194 18.96 -10.10 1.45
N ALA A 195 18.85 -10.44 0.17
CA ALA A 195 20.01 -10.72 -0.67
C ALA A 195 20.95 -9.50 -0.81
N TRP A 196 20.38 -8.30 -0.95
CA TRP A 196 21.14 -7.04 -0.95
C TRP A 196 21.84 -6.80 0.40
N LEU A 197 21.14 -6.98 1.52
CA LEU A 197 21.68 -6.84 2.87
C LEU A 197 22.88 -7.77 3.08
N VAL A 198 22.73 -9.03 2.65
CA VAL A 198 23.80 -10.02 2.66
C VAL A 198 25.00 -9.54 1.86
N GLN A 199 24.82 -9.09 0.61
CA GLN A 199 25.90 -8.61 -0.25
C GLN A 199 26.61 -7.36 0.25
N ARG A 200 25.95 -6.52 1.04
CA ARG A 200 26.49 -5.22 1.48
C ARG A 200 27.09 -5.24 2.88
N PHE A 201 26.52 -6.02 3.79
CA PHE A 201 26.86 -5.92 5.21
C PHE A 201 27.36 -7.24 5.81
N ILE A 202 27.03 -8.39 5.22
CA ILE A 202 27.28 -9.70 5.86
C ILE A 202 28.35 -10.48 5.11
N ASP A 203 28.12 -10.82 3.85
CA ASP A 203 28.99 -11.70 3.08
C ASP A 203 29.64 -10.91 1.94
N ARG A 204 30.98 -10.89 1.89
CA ARG A 204 31.73 -10.18 0.83
C ARG A 204 31.76 -10.93 -0.51
N SER A 205 31.40 -12.21 -0.53
CA SER A 205 31.41 -13.04 -1.74
C SER A 205 30.27 -14.08 -1.73
N PRO A 206 29.00 -13.68 -1.56
CA PRO A 206 27.89 -14.61 -1.46
C PRO A 206 27.59 -15.23 -2.82
N ARG A 207 27.12 -16.47 -2.80
CA ARG A 207 26.51 -17.13 -3.97
C ARG A 207 25.04 -17.39 -3.70
N PHE A 208 24.17 -17.06 -4.65
CA PHE A 208 22.73 -17.27 -4.52
C PHE A 208 22.26 -18.49 -5.32
N ILE A 209 21.34 -19.25 -4.73
CA ILE A 209 20.63 -20.35 -5.40
C ILE A 209 19.12 -20.06 -5.34
N TRP A 210 18.48 -20.10 -6.50
CA TRP A 210 17.05 -19.88 -6.66
C TRP A 210 16.31 -21.21 -6.79
N LEU A 211 15.65 -21.62 -5.72
CA LEU A 211 15.01 -22.93 -5.58
C LEU A 211 13.63 -22.92 -6.25
N ALA A 212 13.39 -23.90 -7.14
CA ALA A 212 12.05 -24.19 -7.61
C ALA A 212 11.20 -24.90 -6.54
N ASP A 213 11.85 -25.59 -5.61
CA ASP A 213 11.25 -26.34 -4.51
C ASP A 213 12.13 -26.15 -3.25
N PRO A 214 11.64 -25.46 -2.19
CA PRO A 214 12.37 -25.23 -0.95
C PRO A 214 12.87 -26.50 -0.26
N ALA A 215 12.13 -27.61 -0.38
CA ALA A 215 12.51 -28.88 0.25
C ALA A 215 13.81 -29.47 -0.34
N LYS A 216 14.25 -28.96 -1.50
CA LYS A 216 15.50 -29.34 -2.17
C LYS A 216 16.66 -28.40 -1.85
N CYS A 217 16.53 -27.53 -0.85
CA CYS A 217 17.63 -26.68 -0.40
C CYS A 217 18.85 -27.54 -0.01
N PRO A 218 20.04 -27.30 -0.59
CA PRO A 218 21.25 -28.01 -0.19
C PRO A 218 21.55 -27.79 1.30
N LYS A 219 21.90 -28.85 2.03
CA LYS A 219 22.20 -28.77 3.48
C LYS A 219 23.34 -27.81 3.84
N ALA A 220 24.27 -27.57 2.91
CA ALA A 220 25.39 -26.66 3.12
C ALA A 220 25.04 -25.17 2.82
N ALA A 221 23.90 -24.92 2.17
CA ALA A 221 23.43 -23.57 1.88
C ALA A 221 22.67 -22.99 3.09
N LEU A 222 22.81 -21.69 3.28
CA LEU A 222 22.01 -20.92 4.23
C LEU A 222 20.68 -20.59 3.56
N GLY A 223 19.65 -21.35 3.92
CA GLY A 223 18.29 -21.10 3.44
C GLY A 223 17.74 -19.82 4.05
N TYR A 224 16.99 -19.03 3.27
CA TYR A 224 16.23 -17.90 3.78
C TYR A 224 14.87 -17.71 3.10
N ASP A 225 13.88 -17.17 3.83
CA ASP A 225 12.50 -16.89 3.38
C ASP A 225 11.71 -18.10 2.84
N PHE A 226 11.70 -19.19 3.61
CA PHE A 226 10.80 -20.34 3.45
C PHE A 226 10.76 -21.17 4.73
N ASP A 227 9.78 -22.06 4.86
CA ASP A 227 9.64 -22.94 6.03
C ASP A 227 10.86 -23.86 6.21
N GLY A 228 11.46 -23.86 7.40
CA GLY A 228 12.65 -24.65 7.72
C GLY A 228 13.96 -24.07 7.20
N ALA A 229 13.94 -22.86 6.63
CA ALA A 229 15.14 -22.09 6.32
C ALA A 229 15.95 -21.73 7.57
N THR A 230 17.24 -21.44 7.40
CA THR A 230 18.10 -20.94 8.49
C THR A 230 17.64 -19.58 8.99
N PHE A 231 17.19 -18.72 8.06
CA PHE A 231 16.62 -17.41 8.35
C PHE A 231 15.19 -17.37 7.81
N THR A 232 14.22 -17.09 8.66
CA THR A 232 12.80 -17.14 8.29
C THR A 232 12.03 -16.12 9.11
N HIS A 233 10.73 -15.94 8.87
CA HIS A 233 9.92 -15.00 9.65
C HIS A 233 9.85 -15.46 11.11
N VAL A 234 9.98 -14.51 12.04
CA VAL A 234 9.95 -14.76 13.48
C VAL A 234 9.03 -13.74 14.14
N GLY A 235 7.94 -14.22 14.75
CA GLY A 235 6.86 -13.35 15.21
C GLY A 235 6.34 -12.46 14.07
N ASP A 236 6.26 -11.16 14.29
CA ASP A 236 5.83 -10.21 13.26
C ASP A 236 6.96 -9.78 12.31
N ARG A 237 8.19 -10.28 12.46
CA ARG A 237 9.35 -9.82 11.68
C ARG A 237 9.53 -10.59 10.38
N VAL A 238 9.72 -9.86 9.28
CA VAL A 238 10.06 -10.43 7.97
C VAL A 238 11.52 -10.91 7.93
N THR A 239 11.92 -11.67 6.91
CA THR A 239 13.26 -12.28 6.85
C THR A 239 14.37 -11.23 6.89
N PHE A 240 14.18 -10.08 6.23
CA PHE A 240 15.12 -8.96 6.26
C PHE A 240 15.38 -8.47 7.69
N GLU A 241 14.32 -8.30 8.47
CA GLU A 241 14.41 -7.87 9.87
C GLU A 241 15.11 -8.92 10.72
N VAL A 242 14.77 -10.19 10.53
CA VAL A 242 15.39 -11.32 11.25
C VAL A 242 16.87 -11.42 10.94
N VAL A 243 17.28 -11.29 9.67
CA VAL A 243 18.70 -11.29 9.27
C VAL A 243 19.40 -10.06 9.82
N ALA A 244 18.83 -8.86 9.68
CA ALA A 244 19.43 -7.64 10.19
C ALA A 244 19.61 -7.68 11.72
N GLU A 245 18.65 -8.21 12.46
CA GLU A 245 18.73 -8.37 13.92
C GLU A 245 19.75 -9.44 14.32
N SER A 246 19.72 -10.60 13.65
CA SER A 246 20.65 -11.71 13.89
C SER A 246 22.12 -11.29 13.77
N PHE A 247 22.44 -10.40 12.82
CA PHE A 247 23.79 -9.86 12.63
C PHE A 247 24.03 -8.48 13.29
N ALA A 248 23.15 -8.07 14.21
CA ALA A 248 23.25 -6.81 14.96
C ALA A 248 23.36 -5.53 14.09
N LEU A 249 22.74 -5.52 12.92
CA LEU A 249 22.78 -4.41 11.95
C LEU A 249 21.73 -3.32 12.24
N LEU A 250 20.72 -3.59 13.07
CA LEU A 250 19.66 -2.64 13.40
C LEU A 250 20.12 -1.45 14.29
N GLY A 251 21.40 -1.41 14.66
CA GLY A 251 22.02 -0.19 15.19
C GLY A 251 22.05 0.95 14.16
N ASP A 252 22.03 0.64 12.87
CA ASP A 252 21.96 1.62 11.79
C ASP A 252 20.51 2.16 11.61
N PRO A 253 20.26 3.47 11.79
CA PRO A 253 18.93 4.05 11.61
C PRO A 253 18.36 3.91 10.19
N ALA A 254 19.20 3.97 9.16
CA ALA A 254 18.76 3.82 7.78
C ALA A 254 18.34 2.37 7.49
N LEU A 255 19.06 1.38 8.03
CA LEU A 255 18.64 -0.02 7.94
C LEU A 255 17.34 -0.29 8.69
N ARG A 256 17.09 0.34 9.84
CA ARG A 256 15.80 0.24 10.54
C ARG A 256 14.63 0.81 9.72
N ARG A 257 14.83 1.94 9.05
CA ARG A 257 13.80 2.52 8.17
C ARG A 257 13.57 1.66 6.93
N LEU A 258 14.64 1.11 6.37
CA LEU A 258 14.55 0.17 5.25
C LEU A 258 13.82 -1.12 5.65
N ALA A 259 14.07 -1.63 6.86
CA ALA A 259 13.32 -2.74 7.44
C ALA A 259 11.81 -2.45 7.51
N ALA A 260 11.42 -1.29 8.02
CA ALA A 260 10.01 -0.89 8.08
C ALA A 260 9.37 -0.79 6.68
N LEU A 261 10.09 -0.28 5.69
CA LEU A 261 9.65 -0.22 4.30
C LEU A 261 9.44 -1.62 3.71
N VAL A 262 10.41 -2.53 3.88
CA VAL A 262 10.32 -3.92 3.40
C VAL A 262 9.16 -4.64 4.07
N HIS A 263 9.05 -4.55 5.39
CA HIS A 263 7.95 -5.11 6.17
C HIS A 263 6.58 -4.61 5.66
N CYS A 264 6.43 -3.29 5.46
CA CYS A 264 5.21 -2.69 4.95
C CYS A 264 4.80 -3.26 3.59
N ILE A 265 5.76 -3.56 2.71
CA ILE A 265 5.48 -4.09 1.37
C ILE A 265 5.17 -5.59 1.40
N ASP A 266 5.91 -6.38 2.17
CA ASP A 266 5.76 -7.84 2.17
C ASP A 266 4.58 -8.32 3.03
N VAL A 267 4.39 -7.78 4.23
CA VAL A 267 3.35 -8.25 5.17
C VAL A 267 2.33 -7.18 5.55
N GLY A 268 2.58 -5.91 5.23
CA GLY A 268 1.70 -4.79 5.60
C GLY A 268 2.09 -4.16 6.93
N GLY A 269 1.12 -3.64 7.69
CA GLY A 269 1.39 -2.97 8.98
C GLY A 269 1.34 -1.45 8.88
N ALA A 270 2.18 -0.77 9.66
CA ALA A 270 2.21 0.69 9.69
C ALA A 270 2.57 1.26 8.31
N PRO A 271 1.81 2.25 7.80
CA PRO A 271 2.03 2.77 6.46
C PRO A 271 3.38 3.47 6.35
N VAL A 272 4.07 3.21 5.23
CA VAL A 272 5.30 3.92 4.83
C VAL A 272 5.02 4.60 3.49
N ASP A 273 5.20 5.92 3.43
CA ASP A 273 4.80 6.74 2.28
C ASP A 273 5.49 6.31 0.97
N GLU A 274 6.74 5.85 1.05
CA GLU A 274 7.53 5.40 -0.10
C GLU A 274 7.14 3.99 -0.59
N ALA A 275 6.42 3.20 0.21
CA ALA A 275 6.14 1.79 -0.07
C ALA A 275 5.47 1.53 -1.43
N PRO A 276 4.39 2.25 -1.83
CA PRO A 276 3.74 2.00 -3.11
C PRO A 276 4.66 2.25 -4.32
N GLY A 277 5.53 3.25 -4.21
CA GLY A 277 6.49 3.59 -5.28
C GLY A 277 7.56 2.52 -5.43
N VAL A 278 8.15 2.08 -4.31
CA VAL A 278 9.16 1.02 -4.30
C VAL A 278 8.59 -0.31 -4.77
N GLU A 279 7.39 -0.66 -4.31
CA GLU A 279 6.67 -1.85 -4.75
C GLU A 279 6.46 -1.85 -6.28
N ALA A 280 6.01 -0.72 -6.84
CA ALA A 280 5.80 -0.59 -8.29
C ALA A 280 7.11 -0.78 -9.08
N VAL A 281 8.22 -0.25 -8.60
CA VAL A 281 9.54 -0.42 -9.23
C VAL A 281 9.98 -1.88 -9.19
N VAL A 282 9.91 -2.56 -8.03
CA VAL A 282 10.30 -3.97 -7.91
C VAL A 282 9.44 -4.86 -8.79
N ARG A 283 8.12 -4.59 -8.86
CA ARG A 283 7.20 -5.28 -9.76
C ARG A 283 7.60 -5.10 -11.24
N GLY A 284 8.04 -3.89 -11.60
CA GLY A 284 8.61 -3.59 -12.91
C GLY A 284 9.89 -4.39 -13.21
N LEU A 285 10.83 -4.44 -12.26
CA LEU A 285 12.06 -5.24 -12.39
C LEU A 285 11.75 -6.72 -12.60
N GLN A 286 10.81 -7.29 -11.83
CA GLN A 286 10.37 -8.68 -12.01
C GLN A 286 9.78 -8.95 -13.39
N ALA A 287 9.10 -7.98 -14.00
CA ALA A 287 8.53 -8.10 -15.34
C ALA A 287 9.62 -8.02 -16.44
N LEU A 288 10.65 -7.20 -16.22
CA LEU A 288 11.78 -7.03 -17.16
C LEU A 288 12.78 -8.20 -17.11
N HIS A 289 12.98 -8.81 -15.95
CA HIS A 289 14.01 -9.82 -15.73
C HIS A 289 13.41 -11.19 -15.45
N ALA A 290 13.48 -12.08 -16.44
CA ALA A 290 13.01 -13.47 -16.31
C ALA A 290 13.97 -14.37 -15.50
N ARG A 291 15.27 -14.03 -15.47
CA ARG A 291 16.30 -14.76 -14.72
C ARG A 291 16.55 -14.10 -13.37
N ASP A 292 16.52 -14.88 -12.29
CA ASP A 292 16.57 -14.35 -10.93
C ASP A 292 17.92 -13.70 -10.58
N ASP A 293 19.05 -14.18 -11.10
CA ASP A 293 20.34 -13.49 -10.92
C ASP A 293 20.37 -12.11 -11.57
N ALA A 294 19.74 -11.98 -12.74
CA ALA A 294 19.63 -10.69 -13.43
C ALA A 294 18.65 -9.75 -12.70
N LEU A 295 17.58 -10.30 -12.12
CA LEU A 295 16.65 -9.57 -11.27
C LEU A 295 17.36 -9.04 -10.02
N LEU A 296 18.11 -9.89 -9.31
CA LEU A 296 18.89 -9.47 -8.13
C LEU A 296 19.90 -8.38 -8.52
N ALA A 297 20.66 -8.57 -9.60
CA ALA A 297 21.62 -7.58 -10.07
C ALA A 297 20.97 -6.22 -10.39
N ALA A 298 19.73 -6.22 -10.90
CA ALA A 298 18.98 -4.99 -11.16
C ALA A 298 18.35 -4.37 -9.91
N ALA A 299 17.98 -5.18 -8.91
CA ALA A 299 17.42 -4.71 -7.64
C ALA A 299 18.49 -4.12 -6.69
N VAL A 300 19.73 -4.58 -6.79
CA VAL A 300 20.83 -4.11 -5.92
C VAL A 300 21.03 -2.59 -5.97
N PRO A 301 21.15 -1.93 -7.15
CA PRO A 301 21.25 -0.47 -7.22
C PRO A 301 20.03 0.27 -6.65
N LEU A 302 18.83 -0.32 -6.72
CA LEU A 302 17.63 0.26 -6.12
C LEU A 302 17.77 0.32 -4.59
N PHE A 303 18.17 -0.78 -3.95
CA PHE A 303 18.36 -0.81 -2.51
C PHE A 303 19.57 0.02 -2.06
N ASP A 304 20.64 0.08 -2.87
CA ASP A 304 21.76 1.01 -2.63
C ASP A 304 21.26 2.47 -2.60
N ALA A 305 20.42 2.86 -3.56
CA ALA A 305 19.87 4.21 -3.64
C ALA A 305 18.89 4.51 -2.49
N LEU A 306 18.01 3.56 -2.14
CA LEU A 306 17.10 3.69 -1.00
C LEU A 306 17.88 3.86 0.31
N TYR A 307 18.88 3.01 0.55
CA TYR A 307 19.71 3.10 1.74
C TYR A 307 20.46 4.44 1.81
N ALA A 308 21.07 4.89 0.72
CA ALA A 308 21.74 6.19 0.66
C ALA A 308 20.77 7.35 0.94
N ALA A 309 19.57 7.34 0.36
CA ALA A 309 18.55 8.36 0.62
C ALA A 309 18.10 8.39 2.09
N LEU A 310 17.96 7.22 2.71
CA LEU A 310 17.60 7.08 4.13
C LEU A 310 18.72 7.52 5.07
N GLN A 311 19.98 7.52 4.62
CA GLN A 311 21.10 8.09 5.36
C GLN A 311 21.14 9.63 5.29
N LEU A 312 20.78 10.21 4.14
CA LEU A 312 20.81 11.68 3.92
C LEU A 312 19.74 12.43 4.71
N THR A 313 18.63 11.77 5.04
CA THR A 313 17.51 12.36 5.79
C THR A 313 17.82 12.61 7.27
N ARG A 314 19.09 12.63 7.66
CA ARG A 314 19.60 12.91 9.02
C ARG A 314 19.86 14.39 9.31
N ASP A 315 19.80 15.28 8.33
CA ASP A 315 20.27 16.67 8.50
C ASP A 315 19.17 17.75 8.66
N ASP A 316 17.88 17.39 8.68
CA ASP A 316 16.76 18.35 8.81
C ASP A 316 15.97 18.19 10.13
N HIS A 317 16.65 18.22 11.28
CA HIS A 317 16.03 18.44 12.59
C HIS A 317 16.81 19.46 13.43
#